data_AF-A0A917Y1W6-F1
#
_entry.id   AF-A0A917Y1W6-F1
#
_cell.length_a   1.000
_cell.length_b   1.000
_cell.length_c   1.000
_cell.angle_alpha   90.00
_cell.angle_beta   90.00
_cell.angle_gamma   90.00
#
_symmetry.space_group_name_H-M   'P 1'
#
loop_
_entity.id
_entity.type
_entity.pdbx_description
1 polymer ?
#
loop_
_entity_poly.entity_id
_entity_poly.type
_entity_poly.pdbx_seq_one_letter_code
_entity_poly.pdbx_strand_id
1 'polypeptide(L)' 'MIKAFSDEKTILALGMVDHRNLTVHTYNEELAVEIFNSLGEYYKLLREWIDDIKKDKKGIWRW' A
#
# COMPACT_ATOMS: atom_id res chain seq x y z
N MET A 1 -3.73 11.87 18.63
CA MET A 1 -3.59 11.76 17.17
C MET A 1 -4.10 10.39 16.78
N ILE A 2 -5.12 10.29 15.91
CA ILE A 2 -5.59 8.98 15.42
C ILE A 2 -4.65 8.56 14.29
N LYS A 3 -3.91 7.46 14.48
CA LYS A 3 -3.04 6.91 13.44
C LYS A 3 -3.85 5.95 12.58
N ALA A 4 -3.86 6.16 11.26
CA ALA A 4 -4.49 5.24 10.31
C ALA A 4 -3.75 3.90 10.22
N PHE A 5 -2.43 3.93 10.41
CA PHE A 5 -1.53 2.77 10.37
C PHE A 5 -0.53 2.79 11.52
N SER A 6 0.06 1.61 11.82
CA SER A 6 1.29 1.57 12.60
C SER A 6 2.44 2.22 11.82
N ASP A 7 3.56 2.50 12.49
CA ASP A 7 4.69 3.15 11.84
C ASP A 7 5.29 2.23 10.76
N GLU A 8 5.32 0.91 11.00
CA GLU A 8 5.78 -0.09 10.03
C GLU A 8 4.86 -0.18 8.81
N LYS A 9 3.53 -0.22 9.03
CA LYS A 9 2.55 -0.20 7.92
C LYS A 9 2.61 1.10 7.14
N THR A 10 2.91 2.21 7.80
CA THR A 10 3.09 3.52 7.14
C THR A 10 4.30 3.49 6.21
N ILE A 11 5.45 2.99 6.67
CA ILE A 11 6.66 2.85 5.84
C ILE A 11 6.38 1.93 4.63
N LEU A 12 5.71 0.79 4.86
CA LEU A 12 5.36 -0.14 3.79
C LEU A 12 4.42 0.49 2.75
N ALA A 13 3.42 1.24 3.21
CA ALA A 13 2.48 1.94 2.34
C ALA A 13 3.16 3.00 1.47
N LEU A 14 4.11 3.76 2.04
CA LEU A 14 4.89 4.76 1.31
C LEU A 14 5.76 4.09 0.24
N GLY A 15 6.47 3.01 0.59
CA GLY A 15 7.27 2.24 -0.38
C GLY A 15 6.43 1.68 -1.53
N MET A 16 5.22 1.19 -1.25
CA MET A 16 4.28 0.72 -2.29
C MET A 16 3.91 1.84 -3.28
N VAL A 17 3.66 3.06 -2.78
CA VAL A 17 3.32 4.21 -3.63
C VAL A 17 4.52 4.60 -4.50
N ASP A 18 5.73 4.59 -3.94
CA ASP A 18 6.96 4.87 -4.69
C ASP A 18 7.20 3.83 -5.78
N HIS A 19 7.11 2.53 -5.47
CA HIS A 19 7.21 1.46 -6.45
C HIS A 19 6.17 1.61 -7.57
N ARG A 20 4.90 1.92 -7.25
CA ARG A 20 3.88 2.22 -8.26
C ARG A 20 4.26 3.41 -9.14
N ASN A 21 4.87 4.45 -8.57
CA ASN A 21 5.32 5.61 -9.33
C ASN A 21 6.47 5.27 -10.28
N LEU A 22 7.35 4.33 -9.91
CA LEU A 22 8.49 3.97 -10.75
C LEU A 22 8.12 3.04 -11.91
N THR A 23 6.98 2.35 -11.87
CA THR A 23 6.52 1.49 -12.98
C THR A 23 6.20 2.23 -14.28
N VAL A 24 6.12 3.56 -14.27
CA VAL A 24 5.73 4.38 -15.44
C VAL A 24 6.90 4.94 -16.25
N HIS A 25 8.15 4.70 -15.81
CA HIS A 25 9.36 5.21 -16.45
C HIS A 25 10.32 4.06 -16.75
N THR A 26 10.95 4.09 -17.93
CA THR A 26 12.08 3.26 -18.42
C THR A 26 12.32 1.92 -17.70
N TYR A 27 12.25 0.82 -18.45
CA TYR A 27 12.49 -0.51 -17.88
C TYR A 27 13.83 -0.60 -17.10
N ASN A 28 13.72 -0.94 -15.82
CA ASN A 28 14.81 -1.25 -14.91
C ASN A 28 14.54 -2.64 -14.33
N GLU A 29 15.33 -3.63 -14.73
CA GLU A 29 15.14 -5.05 -14.35
C GLU A 29 15.33 -5.28 -12.84
N GLU A 30 16.36 -4.67 -12.25
CA GLU A 30 16.63 -4.80 -10.81
C GLU A 30 15.45 -4.27 -9.99
N LEU A 31 14.92 -3.11 -10.40
CA LEU A 31 13.73 -2.54 -9.79
C LEU A 31 12.49 -3.41 -10.02
N ALA A 32 12.33 -4.01 -11.20
CA ALA A 32 11.20 -4.90 -11.48
C ALA A 32 11.23 -6.13 -10.55
N VAL A 33 12.43 -6.69 -10.30
CA VAL A 33 12.63 -7.79 -9.35
C VAL A 33 12.33 -7.35 -7.91
N GLU A 34 12.79 -6.17 -7.51
CA GLU A 34 12.51 -5.60 -6.18
C GLU A 34 11.00 -5.40 -5.94
N ILE A 35 10.31 -4.82 -6.92
CA ILE A 35 8.85 -4.62 -6.87
C ILE A 35 8.16 -5.98 -6.78
N PHE A 36 8.54 -6.93 -7.62
CA PHE A 36 7.95 -8.27 -7.65
C PHE A 36 8.05 -8.97 -6.29
N ASN A 37 9.22 -8.91 -5.66
CA ASN A 37 9.44 -9.48 -4.32
C ASN A 37 8.61 -8.78 -3.22
N SER A 38 8.25 -7.51 -3.42
CA SER A 38 7.47 -6.72 -2.46
C SER A 38 5.95 -6.87 -2.64
N LEU A 39 5.47 -7.39 -3.79
CA LEU A 39 4.04 -7.49 -4.11
C LEU A 39 3.23 -8.28 -3.08
N GLY A 40 3.80 -9.33 -2.47
CA GLY A 40 3.12 -10.14 -1.47
C GLY A 40 2.72 -9.33 -0.22
N GLU A 41 3.66 -8.54 0.30
CA GLU A 41 3.44 -7.68 1.46
C GLU A 41 2.49 -6.53 1.12
N TYR A 42 2.60 -5.96 -0.08
CA TYR A 42 1.66 -4.92 -0.55
C TYR A 42 0.24 -5.44 -0.70
N TYR A 43 0.05 -6.65 -1.24
CA TYR A 43 -1.26 -7.28 -1.33
C TYR A 43 -1.87 -7.48 0.06
N LYS A 44 -1.08 -8.00 1.02
CA LYS A 44 -1.52 -8.18 2.39
C LYS A 44 -1.93 -6.85 3.05
N LEU A 45 -1.10 -5.82 2.90
CA LEU A 45 -1.39 -4.47 3.39
C LEU A 45 -2.72 -3.93 2.82
N LEU A 46 -2.91 -4.00 1.51
CA LEU A 46 -4.12 -3.52 0.84
C LEU A 46 -5.37 -4.29 1.26
N ARG A 47 -5.25 -5.61 1.43
CA ARG A 47 -6.36 -6.45 1.93
C ARG A 47 -6.78 -6.03 3.32
N GLU A 48 -5.83 -5.92 4.25
CA GLU A 48 -6.10 -5.49 5.62
C GLU A 48 -6.71 -4.08 5.64
N TRP A 49 -6.16 -3.16 4.85
CA TRP A 49 -6.66 -1.78 4.78
C TRP A 49 -8.09 -1.70 4.27
N ILE A 50 -8.42 -2.41 3.18
CA ILE A 50 -9.79 -2.47 2.65
C ILE A 50 -10.75 -3.07 3.68
N ASP A 51 -10.33 -4.13 4.38
CA ASP A 51 -11.16 -4.76 5.39
C ASP A 51 -11.41 -3.83 6.58
N ASP A 52 -10.42 -3.01 6.98
CA ASP A 52 -10.59 -2.02 8.03
C ASP A 52 -11.50 -0.86 7.60
N ILE A 53 -11.34 -0.34 6.37
CA ILE A 53 -12.28 0.65 5.80
C ILE A 53 -13.71 0.09 5.76
N LYS A 54 -13.87 -1.18 5.39
CA LYS A 54 -15.19 -1.83 5.32
C LYS A 54 -15.81 -2.07 6.69
N LYS A 55 -15.01 -2.30 7.74
CA LYS A 55 -15.50 -2.43 9.13
C LYS A 55 -15.99 -1.08 9.65
N ASP A 56 -15.38 0.02 9.20
CA ASP A 56 -15.81 1.37 9.53
C ASP A 56 -17.05 1.83 8.72
N LYS A 57 -18.14 1.03 8.77
CA LYS A 57 -19.44 1.40 8.19
C LYS A 57 -20.15 2.51 8.97
N LYS A 58 -19.53 3.11 9.99
CA LYS A 58 -20.08 4.23 10.76
C LYS A 58 -19.34 5.53 10.44
N GLY A 59 -19.44 5.96 9.18
CA GLY A 59 -19.76 7.38 8.93
C GLY A 59 -18.76 8.27 8.21
N ILE A 60 -17.97 7.80 7.23
CA ILE A 60 -17.11 8.75 6.46
C ILE A 60 -17.28 8.68 4.93
N TRP A 61 -17.90 7.65 4.36
CA TRP A 61 -18.04 7.56 2.89
C TRP A 61 -19.49 7.42 2.46
N ARG A 62 -20.21 8.55 2.48
CA ARG A 62 -21.34 8.81 1.58
C ARG A 62 -20.80 9.62 0.41
N TRP A 63 -20.65 8.97 -0.75
CA TRP A 63 -20.58 9.65 -2.04
C TRP A 63 -21.97 9.61 -2.66
#